data_AF-A0A3D1D365-F1
#
_entry.id   AF-A0A3D1D365-F1
#
_cell.length_a   1.000
_cell.length_b   1.000
_cell.length_c   1.000
_cell.angle_alpha   90.00
_cell.angle_beta   90.00
_cell.angle_gamma   90.00
#
_symmetry.space_group_name_H-M   'P 1'
#
loop_
_entity.id
_entity.type
_entity.pdbx_description
1 polymer ?
#
loop_
_entity_poly.entity_id
_entity_poly.type
_entity_poly.pdbx_seq_one_letter_code
_entity_poly.pdbx_strand_id
1 'polypeptide(L)' 'DMNAFVEVMASKAQLVMSGFYEEDIPLLLDKANSLGLEETGRKKKGEWCCLRLQLKA' A
#
# COMPACT_ATOMS: atom_id res chain seq x y z
N ASP A 1 -2.85 9.95 -4.94
CA ASP A 1 -1.38 10.05 -4.89
C ASP A 1 -0.91 9.43 -3.59
N MET A 2 0.04 8.49 -3.62
CA MET A 2 0.53 7.80 -2.43
C MET A 2 1.38 8.73 -1.54
N ASN A 3 2.09 9.70 -2.14
CA ASN A 3 2.93 10.65 -1.40
C ASN A 3 2.09 11.48 -0.41
N ALA A 4 0.97 12.03 -0.88
CA ALA A 4 0.08 12.86 -0.08
C ALA A 4 -0.50 12.13 1.15
N PHE A 5 -0.70 10.81 1.05
CA PHE A 5 -1.10 10.02 2.22
C PHE A 5 0.03 9.89 3.23
N VAL A 6 1.24 9.59 2.76
CA VAL A 6 2.43 9.43 3.62
C VAL A 6 2.72 10.71 4.40
N GLU A 7 2.55 11.89 3.78
CA GLU A 7 2.78 13.19 4.42
C GLU A 7 1.88 13.45 5.65
N VAL A 8 0.71 12.82 5.73
CA VAL A 8 -0.25 12.99 6.84
C VAL A 8 -0.35 11.75 7.76
N MET A 9 0.42 10.70 7.48
CA MET A 9 0.39 9.48 8.28
C MET A 9 1.12 9.67 9.62
N ALA A 10 0.42 9.36 10.72
CA ALA A 10 1.04 9.24 12.02
C ALA A 10 1.92 7.98 12.12
N SER A 11 2.81 7.94 13.13
CA SER A 11 3.54 6.72 13.48
C SER A 11 2.56 5.56 13.71
N LYS A 12 2.85 4.40 13.09
CA LYS A 12 2.02 3.18 13.12
C LYS A 12 0.64 3.29 12.43
N ALA A 13 0.37 4.36 11.68
CA ALA A 13 -0.82 4.44 10.84
C ALA A 13 -0.79 3.37 9.74
N GLN A 14 -1.98 2.92 9.33
CA GLN A 14 -2.13 1.98 8.22
C GLN A 14 -2.78 2.66 7.02
N LEU A 15 -2.20 2.44 5.84
CA LEU A 15 -2.76 2.85 4.56
C LEU A 15 -3.40 1.62 3.90
N VAL A 16 -4.72 1.68 3.66
CA VAL A 16 -5.46 0.64 2.96
C VAL A 16 -5.75 1.10 1.53
N MET A 17 -5.26 0.35 0.55
CA MET A 17 -5.44 0.64 -0.87
C MET A 17 -6.19 -0.52 -1.53
N SER A 18 -7.37 -0.27 -2.05
CA SER A 18 -8.24 -1.28 -2.68
C SER A 18 -8.68 -0.81 -4.07
N GLY A 19 -9.15 -1.75 -4.89
CA GLY A 19 -9.62 -1.46 -6.25
C GLY A 19 -8.54 -1.55 -7.31
N PHE A 20 -7.47 -2.31 -7.06
CA PHE A 20 -6.39 -2.55 -8.01
C PHE A 20 -6.40 -4.00 -8.48
N TYR A 21 -5.88 -4.27 -9.67
CA TYR A 21 -5.71 -5.64 -10.14
C TYR A 21 -4.44 -6.27 -9.54
N GLU A 22 -4.38 -7.60 -9.49
CA GLU A 22 -3.18 -8.32 -9.01
C GLU A 22 -1.91 -7.93 -9.78
N GLU A 23 -2.04 -7.68 -11.08
CA GLU A 23 -0.95 -7.28 -11.97
C GLU A 23 -0.38 -5.89 -11.66
N ASP A 24 -1.18 -5.00 -11.05
CA ASP A 24 -0.73 -3.66 -10.65
C ASP A 24 0.05 -3.68 -9.32
N ILE A 25 -0.08 -4.75 -8.54
CA ILE A 25 0.47 -4.83 -7.19
C ILE A 25 1.99 -4.66 -7.16
N PRO A 26 2.80 -5.28 -8.04
CA PRO A 26 4.25 -5.04 -8.06
C PRO A 26 4.61 -3.55 -8.22
N LEU A 27 3.90 -2.82 -9.07
CA LEU A 27 4.13 -1.38 -9.28
C LEU A 27 3.75 -0.57 -8.03
N LEU A 28 2.62 -0.91 -7.40
CA LEU A 28 2.18 -0.24 -6.17
C LEU A 28 3.15 -0.50 -5.01
N LEU A 29 3.68 -1.72 -4.89
CA LEU A 29 4.64 -2.08 -3.86
C LEU A 29 6.01 -1.44 -4.09
N ASP A 30 6.45 -1.29 -5.34
CA ASP A 30 7.68 -0.55 -5.65
C ASP A 30 7.55 0.92 -5.23
N LYS A 31 6.43 1.56 -5.58
CA LYS A 31 6.13 2.93 -5.15
C LYS A 31 6.03 3.04 -3.63
N ALA A 32 5.33 2.12 -2.97
CA ALA A 32 5.23 2.07 -1.51
C ALA A 32 6.62 1.97 -0.86
N ASN A 33 7.47 1.06 -1.35
CA ASN A 33 8.82 0.89 -0.84
C ASN A 33 9.67 2.15 -0.98
N SER A 34 9.58 2.86 -2.11
CA SER A 34 10.29 4.14 -2.32
C SER A 34 9.88 5.23 -1.32
N LEU A 35 8.69 5.12 -0.72
CA LEU A 35 8.14 6.06 0.26
C LEU A 35 8.32 5.58 1.71
N GLY A 36 9.12 4.53 1.93
CA GLY A 36 9.34 3.98 3.26
C GLY A 36 8.14 3.20 3.81
N LEU A 37 7.19 2.82 2.96
CA LEU A 37 6.10 1.92 3.34
C LEU A 37 6.50 0.45 3.12
N GLU A 38 5.86 -0.45 3.86
CA GLU A 38 5.95 -1.90 3.69
C GLU A 38 4.57 -2.56 3.67
N GLU A 39 4.45 -3.69 2.97
CA GLU A 39 3.22 -4.49 2.94
C GLU A 39 3.06 -5.27 4.25
N THR A 40 1.94 -5.03 4.93
CA THR A 40 1.55 -5.76 6.14
C THR A 40 0.46 -6.79 5.90
N GLY A 41 -0.14 -6.78 4.71
CA GLY A 41 -1.12 -7.77 4.30
C GLY A 41 -1.82 -7.44 2.99
N ARG A 42 -2.42 -8.49 2.43
CA ARG A 42 -3.15 -8.47 1.16
C ARG A 42 -4.47 -9.20 1.30
N LYS A 43 -5.47 -8.74 0.56
CA LYS A 43 -6.70 -9.50 0.32
C LYS A 43 -6.99 -9.52 -1.18
N LYS A 44 -7.16 -10.72 -1.72
CA LYS A 44 -7.54 -10.96 -3.12
C LYS A 44 -9.01 -11.40 -3.22
N LYS A 45 -9.71 -10.95 -4.25
CA LYS A 45 -11.07 -11.41 -4.62
C LYS A 45 -11.20 -11.44 -6.14
N GLY A 46 -11.02 -12.62 -6.74
CA GLY A 46 -10.87 -12.73 -8.19
C GLY A 46 -9.63 -11.97 -8.65
N GLU A 47 -9.75 -11.14 -9.67
CA GLU A 47 -8.64 -10.31 -10.17
C GLU A 47 -8.36 -9.07 -9.32
N TRP A 48 -9.24 -8.74 -8.37
CA TRP A 48 -9.10 -7.56 -7.52
C TRP A 48 -8.25 -7.84 -6.30
N CYS A 49 -7.44 -6.86 -5.93
CA CYS A 49 -6.62 -6.87 -4.75
C CYS A 49 -6.76 -5.61 -3.91
N CYS A 50 -6.54 -5.81 -2.60
CA CYS A 50 -6.49 -4.80 -1.58
C CYS A 50 -5.20 -4.99 -0.78
N LEU A 51 -4.42 -3.93 -0.66
CA LEU A 51 -3.18 -3.87 0.11
C LEU A 51 -3.41 -3.14 1.43
N ARG A 52 -2.66 -3.56 2.45
CA ARG A 52 -2.52 -2.86 3.70
C ARG A 52 -1.04 -2.55 3.91
N LEU A 53 -0.71 -1.28 3.98
CA LEU A 53 0.65 -0.76 4.06
C LEU A 53 0.85 -0.01 5.38
N GLN A 54 2.09 0.05 5.86
CA GLN A 54 2.48 0.87 7.01
C GLN A 54 3.86 1.48 6.78
N LEU A 55 4.17 2.58 7.48
CA LEU A 55 5.55 3.11 7.51
C LEU A 55 6.47 2.10 8.19
N LYS A 56 7.63 1.86 7.58
CA LYS A 56 8.71 1.05 8.17
C LYS A 56 9.12 1.66 9.51
N ALA A 57 9.39 0.79 10.48
CA ALA A 57 9.89 1.16 11.80
C ALA A 57 11.33 1.64 11.75
#